data_AF-A0A8S2F678-F1
#
_entry.id   AF-A0A8S2F678-F1
#
_cell.length_a   1.000
_cell.length_b   1.000
_cell.length_c   1.000
_cell.angle_alpha   90.00
_cell.angle_beta   90.00
_cell.angle_gamma   90.00
#
_symmetry.space_group_name_H-M   'P 1'
#
loop_
_entity.id
_entity.type
_entity.pdbx_description
1 polymer ?
#
loop_
_entity_poly.entity_id
_entity_poly.type
_entity_poly.pdbx_seq_one_letter_code
_entity_poly.pdbx_strand_id
1 'polypeptide(L)'
;MPPWHVSNRLLVQLPVFWETAILICRLLRTELYDRYEENKIQTDVPWSVDGIALNFGRWETAGATDTGAIECHGHAHVLLSLHFIEQCDDSFFRTLKGRQEPNQNYCRANAEQMERDRLLSAEMKQHRVEMNRLNEKMDKTERRIENVLSYLQEFVGSREF
;
A
#
# COMPACT_ATOMS: atom_id res chain seq x y z
N MET A 1 -2.82 0.10 21.90
CA MET A 1 -3.45 0.31 20.57
C MET A 1 -4.95 0.20 20.74
N PRO A 2 -5.78 1.03 20.07
CA PRO A 2 -7.23 0.90 20.13
C PRO A 2 -7.67 -0.49 19.60
N PRO A 3 -8.75 -1.09 20.11
CA PRO A 3 -9.16 -2.47 19.80
C PRO A 3 -9.67 -2.69 18.36
N TRP A 4 -9.66 -1.68 17.50
CA TRP A 4 -10.22 -1.71 16.13
C TRP A 4 -9.18 -1.73 15.01
N HIS A 5 -7.88 -1.71 15.32
CA HIS A 5 -6.84 -1.82 14.29
C HIS A 5 -6.49 -3.29 14.03
N VAL A 6 -7.26 -3.91 13.14
CA VAL A 6 -6.94 -5.20 12.52
C VAL A 6 -6.06 -4.92 11.29
N SER A 7 -5.03 -5.75 11.05
CA SER A 7 -4.19 -5.60 9.86
C SER A 7 -4.99 -5.85 8.58
N ASN A 8 -4.63 -5.22 7.46
CA ASN A 8 -5.35 -5.40 6.19
C ASN A 8 -5.45 -6.88 5.77
N ARG A 9 -4.39 -7.67 6.03
CA ARG A 9 -4.35 -9.12 5.78
C ARG A 9 -5.41 -9.88 6.58
N LEU A 10 -5.59 -9.53 7.85
CA LEU A 10 -6.61 -10.16 8.69
C LEU A 10 -8.00 -9.64 8.34
N LEU A 11 -8.15 -8.34 8.03
CA LEU A 11 -9.41 -7.73 7.67
C LEU A 11 -10.09 -8.43 6.49
N VAL A 12 -9.33 -8.75 5.42
CA VAL A 12 -9.85 -9.44 4.24
C VAL A 12 -10.14 -10.93 4.47
N GLN A 13 -9.77 -11.48 5.63
CA GLN A 13 -10.16 -12.82 6.06
C GLN A 13 -11.43 -12.79 6.92
N LEU A 14 -11.85 -11.63 7.41
CA LEU A 14 -13.05 -11.51 8.22
C LEU A 14 -14.32 -11.52 7.34
N PRO A 15 -15.37 -12.27 7.71
CA PRO A 15 -16.63 -12.29 6.98
C PRO A 15 -17.25 -10.89 6.81
N VAL A 16 -17.19 -10.06 7.86
CA VAL A 16 -17.77 -8.70 7.86
C VAL A 16 -17.25 -7.82 6.72
N PHE A 17 -16.00 -8.00 6.31
CA PHE A 17 -15.42 -7.27 5.19
C PHE A 17 -16.13 -7.63 3.88
N TRP A 18 -16.26 -8.93 3.60
CA TRP A 18 -16.90 -9.42 2.38
C TRP A 18 -18.40 -9.21 2.40
N GLU A 19 -19.06 -9.32 3.56
CA GLU A 19 -20.47 -8.97 3.71
C GLU A 19 -20.73 -7.51 3.34
N THR A 20 -19.86 -6.60 3.81
CA THR A 20 -19.94 -5.18 3.47
C THR A 20 -19.69 -4.94 1.97
N ALA A 21 -18.68 -5.61 1.40
CA ALA A 21 -18.37 -5.48 -0.03
C ALA A 21 -19.53 -6.00 -0.91
N ILE A 22 -20.10 -7.15 -0.56
CA ILE A 22 -21.28 -7.73 -1.23
C ILE A 22 -22.49 -6.80 -1.09
N LEU A 23 -22.70 -6.19 0.07
CA LEU A 23 -23.79 -5.24 0.27
C LEU A 23 -23.68 -4.05 -0.69
N ILE A 24 -22.48 -3.48 -0.87
CA ILE A 24 -22.24 -2.41 -1.83
C ILE A 24 -22.57 -2.87 -3.26
N CYS A 25 -22.10 -4.06 -3.66
CA CYS A 25 -22.42 -4.62 -4.98
C CYS A 25 -23.92 -4.82 -5.18
N ARG A 26 -24.65 -5.24 -4.14
CA ARG A 26 -26.11 -5.39 -4.19
C ARG A 26 -26.82 -4.06 -4.35
N LEU A 27 -26.40 -3.02 -3.61
CA LEU A 27 -26.98 -1.68 -3.72
C LEU A 27 -26.81 -1.12 -5.15
N LEU A 28 -25.62 -1.24 -5.73
CA LEU A 28 -25.36 -0.83 -7.12
C LEU A 28 -26.20 -1.62 -8.14
N ARG A 29 -26.51 -2.88 -7.83
CA ARG A 29 -27.36 -3.72 -8.67
C ARG A 29 -28.84 -3.36 -8.55
N THR A 30 -29.35 -3.19 -7.33
CA THR A 30 -30.74 -2.79 -7.07
C THR A 30 -31.05 -1.49 -7.79
N GLU A 31 -30.14 -0.53 -7.68
CA GLU A 31 -30.32 0.76 -8.32
C GLU A 31 -30.35 0.68 -9.86
N LEU A 32 -29.51 -0.17 -10.48
CA LEU A 32 -29.58 -0.44 -11.91
C LEU A 32 -30.91 -1.12 -12.29
N TYR A 33 -31.36 -2.06 -11.46
CA TYR A 33 -32.58 -2.84 -11.69
C TYR A 33 -33.83 -1.95 -11.64
N ASP A 34 -33.94 -1.08 -10.62
CA ASP A 34 -35.08 -0.17 -10.46
C ASP A 34 -35.25 0.73 -11.70
N ARG A 35 -34.14 1.20 -12.28
CA ARG A 35 -34.16 1.95 -13.55
C ARG A 35 -34.60 1.12 -14.75
N TYR A 36 -34.23 -0.16 -14.82
CA TYR A 36 -34.66 -1.04 -15.91
C TYR A 36 -36.17 -1.31 -15.87
N GLU A 37 -36.70 -1.50 -14.66
CA GLU A 37 -38.14 -1.61 -14.40
C GLU A 37 -38.89 -0.32 -14.77
N GLU A 38 -38.39 0.84 -14.33
CA GLU A 38 -38.96 2.15 -14.69
C GLU A 38 -39.02 2.38 -16.21
N ASN A 39 -37.98 1.93 -16.93
CA ASN A 39 -37.89 2.06 -18.38
C ASN A 39 -38.55 0.92 -19.16
N LYS A 40 -39.21 -0.05 -18.48
CA LYS A 40 -39.87 -1.22 -19.08
C LYS A 40 -38.97 -2.02 -20.03
N ILE A 41 -37.67 -2.10 -19.73
CA ILE A 41 -36.71 -2.86 -20.54
C ILE A 41 -36.81 -4.34 -20.14
N GLN A 42 -36.97 -5.23 -21.13
CA GLN A 42 -37.16 -6.66 -20.89
C GLN A 42 -35.88 -7.35 -20.38
N THR A 43 -36.09 -8.41 -19.60
CA THR A 43 -35.34 -8.82 -18.40
C THR A 43 -34.08 -9.65 -18.63
N ASP A 44 -32.97 -8.99 -18.97
CA ASP A 44 -31.64 -9.49 -18.62
C ASP A 44 -30.75 -8.32 -18.22
N VAL A 45 -30.89 -7.89 -16.95
CA VAL A 45 -30.12 -6.78 -16.40
C VAL A 45 -28.71 -7.29 -16.13
N PRO A 46 -27.69 -6.85 -16.89
CA PRO A 46 -26.32 -7.30 -16.68
C PRO A 46 -25.81 -6.83 -15.31
N TRP A 47 -24.76 -7.47 -14.83
CA TRP A 47 -24.20 -7.14 -13.53
C TRP A 47 -23.60 -5.73 -13.52
N SER A 48 -23.87 -4.97 -12.46
CA SER A 48 -23.31 -3.63 -12.27
C SER A 48 -21.81 -3.63 -11.92
N VAL A 49 -21.29 -4.79 -11.49
CA VAL A 49 -19.95 -4.95 -10.95
C VAL A 49 -19.29 -6.15 -11.61
N ASP A 50 -18.13 -5.94 -12.24
CA ASP A 50 -17.32 -6.97 -12.87
C ASP A 50 -16.39 -7.67 -11.88
N GLY A 51 -16.08 -7.02 -10.76
CA GLY A 51 -15.29 -7.63 -9.70
C GLY A 51 -14.88 -6.67 -8.59
N ILE A 52 -14.14 -7.22 -7.63
CA ILE A 52 -13.52 -6.47 -6.55
C ILE A 52 -12.02 -6.72 -6.62
N ALA A 53 -11.22 -5.67 -6.67
CA ALA A 53 -9.77 -5.73 -6.62
C ALA A 53 -9.27 -5.23 -5.27
N LEU A 54 -8.44 -6.03 -4.61
CA LEU A 54 -7.79 -5.65 -3.36
C LEU A 54 -6.37 -5.19 -3.64
N ASN A 55 -5.96 -4.13 -2.97
CA ASN A 55 -4.60 -3.64 -3.01
C ASN A 55 -4.08 -3.42 -1.59
N PHE A 56 -2.82 -3.76 -1.37
CA PHE A 56 -2.11 -3.51 -0.12
C PHE A 56 -0.81 -2.78 -0.48
N GLY A 57 -0.67 -1.51 -0.08
CA GLY A 57 0.55 -0.74 -0.32
C GLY A 57 0.30 0.63 -0.95
N ARG A 58 1.37 1.29 -1.41
CA ARG A 58 1.32 2.63 -2.03
C ARG A 58 0.72 2.55 -3.43
N TRP A 59 -0.61 2.65 -3.52
CA TRP A 59 -1.31 2.79 -4.81
C TRP A 59 -1.58 4.25 -5.17
N GLU A 60 -1.72 5.11 -4.17
CA GLU A 60 -2.20 6.47 -4.42
C GLU A 60 -1.03 7.39 -4.77
N THR A 61 -0.91 7.57 -6.09
CA THR A 61 -0.09 8.54 -6.83
C THR A 61 1.36 8.13 -7.11
N ALA A 62 1.62 7.81 -8.38
CA ALA A 62 2.95 7.82 -8.99
C ALA A 62 3.67 9.19 -8.87
N GLY A 63 2.95 10.23 -8.42
CA GLY A 63 3.46 11.56 -8.10
C GLY A 63 3.41 11.95 -6.63
N ALA A 64 3.18 11.02 -5.69
CA ALA A 64 3.28 11.32 -4.26
C ALA A 64 4.70 11.78 -3.93
N THR A 65 4.87 13.09 -3.72
CA THR A 65 6.12 13.70 -3.26
C THR A 65 6.45 13.32 -1.83
N ASP A 66 5.49 12.74 -1.10
CA ASP A 66 5.68 12.31 0.28
C ASP A 66 6.36 10.94 0.36
N THR A 67 7.68 10.97 0.29
CA THR A 67 8.54 9.81 0.54
C THR A 67 8.38 9.25 1.97
N GLY A 68 7.79 10.02 2.89
CA GLY A 68 7.54 9.67 4.28
C GLY A 68 6.17 9.06 4.56
N ALA A 69 5.25 9.00 3.59
CA ALA A 69 3.94 8.37 3.80
C ALA A 69 4.12 6.86 4.08
N ILE A 70 4.13 6.49 5.37
CA ILE A 70 4.06 5.12 5.90
C ILE A 70 2.61 4.62 5.77
N GLU A 71 1.93 4.97 4.68
CA GLU A 71 0.54 4.59 4.47
C GLU A 71 0.50 3.30 3.67
N CYS A 72 0.79 2.20 4.38
CA CYS A 72 0.47 0.85 3.96
C CYS A 72 -1.01 0.56 4.27
N HIS A 73 -1.95 1.33 3.72
CA HIS A 73 -3.38 1.04 3.87
C HIS A 73 -3.87 0.14 2.72
N GLY A 74 -4.86 -0.68 3.02
CA GLY A 74 -5.46 -1.60 2.06
C GLY A 74 -6.62 -0.91 1.36
N HIS A 75 -6.68 -0.98 0.04
CA HIS A 75 -7.82 -0.52 -0.75
C HIS A 75 -8.64 -1.69 -1.24
N ALA A 76 -9.96 -1.52 -1.22
CA ALA A 76 -10.90 -2.38 -1.90
C ALA A 76 -11.56 -1.58 -3.03
N HIS A 77 -11.22 -1.91 -4.26
CA HIS A 77 -11.78 -1.27 -5.45
C HIS A 77 -12.93 -2.10 -5.99
N VAL A 78 -14.11 -1.49 -6.11
CA VAL A 78 -15.25 -2.07 -6.82
C VAL A 78 -15.12 -1.71 -8.29
N LEU A 79 -14.95 -2.71 -9.15
CA LEU A 79 -14.84 -2.54 -10.59
C LEU A 79 -16.25 -2.57 -11.18
N LEU A 80 -16.75 -1.41 -11.60
CA LEU A 80 -18.05 -1.28 -12.23
C LEU A 80 -17.99 -1.80 -13.67
N SER A 81 -19.06 -2.42 -14.13
CA SER A 81 -19.16 -2.85 -15.52
C SER A 81 -19.29 -1.66 -16.45
N LEU A 82 -18.74 -1.79 -17.67
CA LEU A 82 -18.85 -0.74 -18.69
C LEU A 82 -20.31 -0.40 -18.95
N HIS A 83 -21.16 -1.43 -19.06
CA HIS A 83 -22.59 -1.28 -19.23
C HIS A 83 -23.24 -0.41 -18.14
N PHE A 84 -22.91 -0.65 -16.87
CA PHE A 84 -23.42 0.16 -15.76
C PHE A 84 -22.95 1.61 -15.84
N ILE A 85 -21.69 1.83 -16.19
CA ILE A 85 -21.12 3.18 -16.35
C ILE A 85 -21.80 3.93 -17.50
N GLU A 86 -22.16 3.27 -18.59
CA GLU A 86 -22.88 3.87 -19.72
C GLU A 86 -24.30 4.33 -19.35
N GLN A 87 -24.93 3.66 -18.37
CA GLN A 87 -26.22 4.09 -17.84
C GLN A 87 -26.11 5.25 -16.83
N CYS A 88 -24.91 5.55 -16.32
CA CYS A 88 -24.67 6.67 -15.41
C CYS A 88 -24.73 8.01 -16.18
N ASP A 89 -25.94 8.55 -16.34
CA ASP A 89 -26.19 9.86 -16.94
C ASP A 89 -26.11 11.01 -15.91
N ASP A 90 -26.42 12.25 -16.32
CA ASP A 90 -26.36 13.41 -15.42
C ASP A 90 -27.41 13.36 -14.29
N SER A 91 -28.40 12.47 -14.37
CA SER A 91 -29.41 12.19 -13.35
C SER A 91 -29.05 10.99 -12.46
N PHE A 92 -28.16 10.09 -12.94
CA PHE A 92 -27.80 8.84 -12.29
C PHE A 92 -26.29 8.74 -12.03
N PHE A 93 -25.88 8.91 -10.77
CA PHE A 93 -24.47 8.89 -10.34
C PHE A 93 -23.52 9.64 -11.28
N ARG A 94 -23.82 10.92 -11.54
CA ARG A 94 -23.01 11.84 -12.34
C ARG A 94 -21.50 11.79 -12.02
N THR A 95 -21.15 11.54 -10.76
CA THR A 95 -19.76 11.41 -10.28
C THR A 95 -19.02 10.19 -10.86
N LEU A 96 -19.73 9.15 -11.29
CA LEU A 96 -19.16 7.94 -11.90
C LEU A 96 -18.93 8.09 -13.41
N LYS A 97 -19.77 8.89 -14.09
CA LYS A 97 -19.62 9.24 -15.52
C LYS A 97 -18.27 9.91 -15.82
N GLY A 98 -17.75 10.71 -14.90
CA GLY A 98 -16.45 11.39 -15.03
C GLY A 98 -15.21 10.48 -15.02
N ARG A 99 -15.36 9.17 -14.81
CA ARG A 99 -14.25 8.18 -14.80
C ARG A 99 -14.18 7.32 -16.07
N GLN A 100 -14.75 7.79 -17.18
CA GLN A 100 -14.78 7.08 -18.46
C GLN A 100 -13.46 7.14 -19.24
N GLU A 101 -12.58 8.10 -18.94
CA GLU A 101 -11.22 8.08 -19.51
C GLU A 101 -10.33 7.12 -18.70
N PRO A 102 -9.52 6.26 -19.37
CA PRO A 102 -8.53 5.48 -18.67
C PRO A 102 -7.57 6.45 -17.99
N ASN A 103 -7.62 6.52 -16.65
CA ASN A 103 -6.64 7.31 -15.91
C ASN A 103 -5.25 6.88 -16.37
N GLN A 104 -4.47 7.81 -16.91
CA GLN A 104 -3.15 7.57 -17.53
C GLN A 104 -2.11 6.95 -16.58
N ASN A 105 -2.46 6.73 -15.31
CA ASN A 105 -1.57 6.22 -14.26
C ASN A 105 -2.11 4.98 -13.51
N TYR A 106 -3.18 4.32 -13.98
CA TYR A 106 -3.58 3.02 -13.43
C TYR A 106 -2.71 1.91 -14.03
N CYS A 107 -1.46 1.83 -13.57
CA CYS A 107 -0.64 0.67 -13.83
C CYS A 107 -1.17 -0.46 -12.93
N ARG A 108 -1.69 -1.54 -13.51
CA ARG A 108 -1.96 -2.81 -12.80
C ARG A 108 -0.62 -3.42 -12.35
N ALA A 109 0.06 -2.77 -11.41
CA ALA A 109 1.32 -3.24 -10.88
C ALA A 109 1.07 -4.50 -10.07
N ASN A 110 1.90 -5.52 -10.27
CA ASN A 110 1.77 -6.79 -9.58
C ASN A 110 1.96 -6.56 -8.07
N ALA A 111 0.90 -6.75 -7.28
CA ALA A 111 0.92 -6.54 -5.84
C ALA A 111 2.00 -7.39 -5.15
N GLU A 112 2.33 -8.57 -5.69
CA GLU A 112 3.42 -9.39 -5.18
C GLU A 112 4.79 -8.73 -5.38
N GLN A 113 5.00 -8.09 -6.53
CA GLN A 113 6.23 -7.36 -6.81
C GLN A 113 6.35 -6.12 -5.91
N MET A 114 5.27 -5.36 -5.72
CA MET A 114 5.29 -4.20 -4.84
C MET A 114 5.52 -4.58 -3.37
N GLU A 115 4.92 -5.66 -2.90
CA GLU A 115 5.16 -6.16 -1.54
C GLU A 115 6.61 -6.67 -1.38
N ARG A 116 7.14 -7.36 -2.39
CA ARG A 116 8.55 -7.77 -2.42
C ARG A 116 9.48 -6.56 -2.34
N ASP A 117 9.22 -5.52 -3.13
CA ASP A 117 10.04 -4.29 -3.14
C ASP A 117 9.94 -3.54 -1.81
N ARG A 118 8.76 -3.55 -1.17
CA ARG A 118 8.55 -2.98 0.17
C ARG A 118 9.36 -3.73 1.23
N LEU A 119 9.32 -5.05 1.22
CA LEU A 119 10.07 -5.90 2.16
C LEU A 119 11.58 -5.73 1.97
N LEU A 120 12.07 -5.76 0.72
CA LEU A 120 13.48 -5.51 0.40
C LEU A 120 13.94 -4.13 0.88
N SER A 121 13.12 -3.11 0.67
CA SER A 121 13.44 -1.75 1.14
C SER A 121 13.54 -1.66 2.67
N ALA A 122 12.66 -2.38 3.38
CA ALA A 122 12.71 -2.45 4.84
C ALA A 122 13.97 -3.18 5.34
N GLU A 123 14.33 -4.29 4.73
CA GLU A 123 15.56 -5.04 5.04
C GLU A 123 16.81 -4.20 4.76
N MET A 124 16.87 -3.52 3.60
CA MET A 124 17.98 -2.62 3.28
C MET A 124 18.13 -1.48 4.29
N LYS A 125 17.02 -0.91 4.77
CA LYS A 125 17.04 0.13 5.80
C LYS A 125 17.60 -0.41 7.12
N GLN A 126 17.22 -1.62 7.51
CA GLN A 126 17.74 -2.27 8.72
C GLN A 126 19.24 -2.56 8.59
N HIS A 127 19.68 -3.10 7.45
CA HIS A 127 21.10 -3.33 7.19
C HIS A 127 21.94 -2.05 7.22
N ARG A 128 21.41 -0.93 6.71
CA ARG A 128 22.11 0.37 6.81
C ARG A 128 22.31 0.82 8.26
N VAL A 129 21.30 0.66 9.11
CA VAL A 129 21.41 0.99 10.54
C VAL A 129 22.47 0.12 11.21
N GLU A 130 22.50 -1.17 10.89
CA GLU A 130 23.46 -2.11 11.46
C GLU A 130 24.89 -1.84 10.99
N MET A 131 25.09 -1.54 9.70
CA MET A 131 26.35 -1.09 9.13
C MET A 131 26.91 0.15 9.84
N ASN A 132 26.07 1.17 10.04
CA ASN A 132 26.48 2.38 10.76
C ASN A 132 26.93 2.06 12.19
N ARG A 133 26.20 1.19 12.88
CA ARG A 133 26.55 0.76 14.24
C ARG A 133 27.87 -0.04 14.28
N LEU A 134 28.16 -0.83 13.25
CA LEU A 134 29.43 -1.54 13.12
C LEU A 134 30.59 -0.58 12.87
N ASN A 135 30.41 0.41 12.00
CA ASN A 135 31.43 1.46 11.77
C ASN A 135 31.74 2.23 13.06
N GLU A 136 30.73 2.64 13.82
CA GLU A 136 30.96 3.32 15.12
C GLU A 136 31.76 2.45 16.11
N LYS A 137 31.52 1.14 16.13
CA LYS A 137 32.29 0.20 16.95
C LYS A 137 33.73 0.05 16.46
N MET A 138 33.94 0.04 15.15
CA MET A 138 35.26 -0.05 14.53
C MET A 138 36.09 1.19 14.88
N ASP A 139 35.56 2.40 14.68
CA ASP A 139 36.22 3.66 15.03
C ASP A 139 36.57 3.75 16.52
N LYS A 140 35.73 3.19 17.39
CA LYS A 140 36.00 3.14 18.83
C LYS A 140 37.12 2.14 19.15
N THR A 141 37.21 1.05 18.39
CA THR A 141 38.25 0.03 18.57
C THR A 141 39.59 0.53 18.06
N GLU A 142 39.63 1.18 16.89
CA GLU A 142 40.84 1.82 16.35
C GLU A 142 41.41 2.86 17.34
N ARG A 143 40.58 3.78 17.85
CA ARG A 143 41.01 4.74 18.87
C ARG A 143 41.57 4.08 20.14
N ARG A 144 41.01 2.94 20.56
CA ARG A 144 41.55 2.19 21.71
C ARG A 144 42.92 1.59 21.40
N ILE A 145 43.11 1.07 20.20
CA ILE A 145 44.40 0.53 19.75
C ILE A 145 45.45 1.65 19.68
N GLU A 146 45.12 2.78 19.06
CA GLU A 146 46.01 3.96 18.99
C GLU A 146 46.43 4.43 20.38
N ASN A 147 45.49 4.54 21.31
CA ASN A 147 45.81 4.91 22.70
C ASN A 147 46.76 3.92 23.36
N VAL A 148 46.53 2.60 23.21
CA VAL A 148 47.41 1.58 23.79
C VAL A 148 48.81 1.64 23.17
N LEU A 149 48.91 1.84 21.85
CA LEU A 149 50.20 1.99 21.17
C LEU A 149 50.97 3.22 21.67
N SER A 150 50.27 4.35 21.86
CA SER A 150 50.87 5.56 22.42
C SER A 150 51.39 5.34 23.85
N TYR A 151 50.59 4.71 24.73
CA TYR A 151 51.04 4.34 26.08
C TYR A 151 52.27 3.43 26.08
N LEU A 152 52.32 2.44 25.17
CA LEU A 152 53.46 1.53 25.06
C LEU A 152 54.72 2.26 24.57
N GLN A 153 54.59 3.20 23.63
CA GLN A 153 55.70 4.01 23.16
C GLN A 153 56.29 4.90 24.27
N GLU A 154 55.43 5.56 25.05
CA GLU A 154 55.86 6.35 26.21
C GLU A 154 56.55 5.48 27.27
N PHE A 155 55.97 4.31 27.57
CA PHE A 155 56.54 3.38 28.55
C PHE A 155 57.92 2.85 28.12
N VAL A 156 58.09 2.47 26.86
CA VAL A 156 59.40 2.00 26.35
C VAL A 156 60.42 3.14 26.33
N GLY A 157 60.05 4.33 25.87
CA GLY A 157 60.94 5.50 25.87
C GLY A 157 61.38 5.94 27.27
N SER A 158 60.55 5.73 28.30
CA SER A 158 60.90 6.02 29.70
C SER A 158 61.91 5.05 30.33
N ARG A 159 62.21 3.91 29.68
CA ARG A 159 63.16 2.90 30.15
C ARG A 159 64.54 2.98 29.50
N GLU A 160 64.74 3.85 28.50
CA GLU A 160 66.03 4.03 27.81
C GLU A 160 66.91 5.14 28.43
N PHE A 161 66.58 5.64 29.63
CA PHE A 161 67.39 6.59 30.42
C PHE A 161 67.83 6.01 31.76
#